data_AF-A0A7S4SKB0-F1
#
_entry.id   AF-A0A7S4SKB0-F1
#
_cell.length_a   1.000
_cell.length_b   1.000
_cell.length_c   1.000
_cell.angle_alpha   90.00
_cell.angle_beta   90.00
_cell.angle_gamma   90.00
#
_symmetry.space_group_name_H-M   'P 1'
#
loop_
_entity.id
_entity.type
_entity.pdbx_description
1 polymer ?
#
loop_
_entity_poly.entity_id
_entity_poly.type
_entity_poly.pdbx_seq_one_letter_code
_entity_poly.pdbx_strand_id
1 'polypeptide(L)'
;IFAHAKVYRDKLRAYATLIKALGAQYKLKEATDMCFGVLSQLGVQRQSSLPDTSAVLRDLMALKSSLEKLSDVELLNSREMVNSDMVTAMSFLQPLLLYNFLSNGEVLLKIVFHMLYLTLKYGICEESCCCLSSLSAVLCRMKDYNASERIGQLAILLLEKFQSRKYIS
;
A
#
# COMPACT_ATOMS: atom_id res chain seq x y z
N ILE A 1 -5.71 -20.32 -23.15
CA ILE A 1 -5.63 -19.02 -22.44
C ILE A 1 -5.57 -19.19 -20.91
N PHE A 2 -6.37 -20.08 -20.29
CA PHE A 2 -6.39 -20.27 -18.82
C PHE A 2 -5.26 -21.13 -18.18
N ALA A 3 -4.49 -21.90 -18.96
CA ALA A 3 -3.44 -22.77 -18.42
C ALA A 3 -2.30 -22.00 -17.72
N HIS A 4 -1.96 -20.81 -18.22
CA HIS A 4 -0.93 -19.94 -17.63
C HIS A 4 -1.42 -19.17 -16.39
N ALA A 5 -2.74 -19.02 -16.21
CA ALA A 5 -3.30 -18.27 -15.08
C ALA A 5 -3.06 -18.97 -13.73
N LYS A 6 -3.03 -20.31 -13.73
CA LYS A 6 -2.72 -21.11 -12.54
C LYS A 6 -1.25 -20.98 -12.17
N VAL A 7 -0.36 -21.20 -13.14
CA VAL A 7 1.10 -21.03 -12.99
C VAL A 7 1.49 -19.62 -12.52
N TYR A 8 0.83 -18.59 -13.08
CA TYR A 8 1.07 -17.21 -12.68
C TYR A 8 0.64 -16.93 -11.24
N ARG A 9 -0.55 -17.38 -10.83
CA ARG A 9 -1.00 -17.25 -9.43
C ARG A 9 -0.13 -18.05 -8.46
N ASP A 10 0.30 -19.25 -8.84
CA ASP A 10 1.19 -20.08 -8.03
C ASP A 10 2.54 -19.37 -7.82
N LYS A 11 3.06 -18.72 -8.87
CA LYS A 11 4.26 -17.89 -8.81
C LYS A 11 4.10 -16.70 -7.86
N LEU A 12 2.96 -16.01 -7.89
CA LEU A 12 2.66 -14.91 -6.96
C LEU A 12 2.61 -15.40 -5.50
N ARG A 13 2.01 -16.56 -5.23
CA ARG A 13 2.00 -17.14 -3.88
C ARG A 13 3.41 -17.47 -3.39
N ALA A 14 4.24 -18.04 -4.26
CA ALA A 14 5.64 -18.32 -3.95
C ALA A 14 6.42 -17.03 -3.63
N TYR A 15 6.25 -15.97 -4.43
CA TYR A 15 6.87 -14.66 -4.15
C TYR A 15 6.41 -14.07 -2.81
N ALA A 16 5.12 -14.18 -2.48
CA ALA A 16 4.60 -13.63 -1.23
C ALA A 16 5.24 -14.30 0.00
N THR A 17 5.38 -15.63 -0.05
CA THR A 17 6.08 -16.38 0.99
C THR A 17 7.56 -15.99 1.06
N LEU A 18 8.21 -15.85 -0.10
CA LEU A 18 9.63 -15.52 -0.16
C LEU A 18 9.93 -14.11 0.37
N ILE A 19 9.11 -13.11 0.05
CA ILE A 19 9.27 -11.74 0.58
C ILE A 19 9.10 -11.71 2.10
N LYS A 20 8.14 -12.45 2.65
CA LYS A 20 7.98 -12.59 4.10
C LYS A 20 9.18 -13.28 4.75
N ALA A 21 9.71 -14.33 4.11
CA ALA A 21 10.90 -15.03 4.58
C ALA A 21 12.17 -14.16 4.54
N LEU A 22 12.34 -13.35 3.49
CA LEU A 22 13.43 -12.37 3.38
C LEU A 22 13.30 -11.29 4.44
N GLY A 23 12.08 -10.79 4.68
CA GLY A 23 11.78 -9.86 5.76
C GLY A 23 12.13 -10.41 7.15
N ALA A 24 11.75 -11.66 7.43
CA ALA A 24 12.09 -12.34 8.69
C ALA A 24 13.60 -12.55 8.88
N GLN A 25 14.37 -12.63 7.79
CA GLN A 25 15.84 -12.71 7.81
C GLN A 25 16.52 -11.33 7.81
N TYR A 26 15.78 -10.24 7.97
CA TYR A 26 16.28 -8.85 7.87
C TYR A 26 16.94 -8.51 6.52
N LYS A 27 16.67 -9.30 5.47
CA LYS A 27 17.15 -9.03 4.10
C LYS A 27 16.22 -8.04 3.40
N LEU A 28 16.05 -6.86 4.00
CA LEU A 28 15.02 -5.89 3.62
C LEU A 28 15.20 -5.33 2.21
N LYS A 29 16.46 -5.14 1.78
CA LYS A 29 16.76 -4.70 0.42
C LYS A 29 16.30 -5.73 -0.61
N GLU A 30 16.61 -7.00 -0.42
CA GLU A 30 16.20 -8.09 -1.31
C GLU A 30 14.67 -8.24 -1.35
N ALA A 31 14.01 -8.16 -0.20
CA ALA A 31 12.55 -8.19 -0.10
C ALA A 31 11.90 -7.03 -0.88
N THR A 32 12.49 -5.83 -0.77
CA THR A 32 12.02 -4.61 -1.43
C THR A 32 12.22 -4.70 -2.94
N ASP A 33 13.42 -5.08 -3.39
CA ASP A 33 13.75 -5.25 -4.81
C ASP A 33 12.84 -6.30 -5.47
N MET A 34 12.57 -7.41 -4.77
CA MET A 34 11.66 -8.45 -5.24
C MET A 34 10.22 -7.97 -5.35
N CYS A 35 9.71 -7.26 -4.34
CA CYS A 35 8.37 -6.69 -4.37
C CYS A 35 8.20 -5.71 -5.54
N PHE A 36 9.15 -4.79 -5.74
CA PHE A 36 9.09 -3.87 -6.87
C PHE A 36 9.17 -4.59 -8.22
N GLY A 37 9.96 -5.67 -8.31
CA GLY A 37 9.96 -6.55 -9.48
C GLY A 37 8.59 -7.19 -9.77
N VAL A 38 7.89 -7.65 -8.72
CA VAL A 38 6.52 -8.19 -8.85
C VAL A 38 5.53 -7.11 -9.26
N LEU A 39 5.60 -5.90 -8.69
CA LEU A 39 4.76 -4.77 -9.09
C LEU A 39 4.97 -4.36 -10.55
N SER A 40 6.19 -4.47 -11.04
CA SER A 40 6.52 -4.28 -12.46
C SER A 40 5.81 -5.32 -13.34
N GLN A 41 5.86 -6.60 -12.95
CA GLN A 41 5.18 -7.69 -13.65
C GLN A 41 3.65 -7.56 -13.62
N LEU A 42 3.09 -6.91 -12.60
CA LEU A 42 1.65 -6.63 -12.49
C LEU A 42 1.21 -5.38 -13.28
N GLY A 43 2.15 -4.65 -13.90
CA GLY A 43 1.85 -3.39 -14.60
C GLY A 43 1.43 -2.25 -13.67
N VAL A 44 1.74 -2.36 -12.37
CA VAL A 44 1.34 -1.42 -11.32
C VAL A 44 2.37 -0.31 -11.11
N GLN A 45 3.61 -0.51 -11.56
CA GLN A 45 4.66 0.50 -11.47
C GLN A 45 4.29 1.74 -12.29
N ARG A 46 4.11 2.87 -11.59
CA ARG A 46 4.00 4.16 -12.27
C ARG A 46 5.35 4.68 -12.77
N GLN A 47 6.48 4.20 -12.22
CA GLN A 47 7.83 4.55 -12.64
C GLN A 47 8.80 3.39 -12.34
N SER A 48 9.38 2.79 -13.38
CA SER A 48 10.35 1.67 -13.33
C SER A 48 11.74 2.07 -12.83
N SER A 49 11.97 3.35 -12.58
CA SER A 49 13.16 3.89 -11.91
C SER A 49 12.68 4.97 -10.94
N LEU A 50 12.57 4.68 -9.66
CA LEU A 50 12.08 5.68 -8.70
C LEU A 50 13.10 6.83 -8.59
N PRO A 51 12.72 8.09 -8.86
CA PRO A 51 13.61 9.23 -8.76
C PRO A 51 14.01 9.52 -7.31
N ASP A 52 14.88 10.53 -7.17
CA ASP A 52 15.19 11.25 -5.93
C ASP A 52 13.97 11.39 -4.98
N THR A 53 14.21 11.21 -3.68
CA THR A 53 13.21 11.22 -2.60
C THR A 53 12.29 12.45 -2.65
N SER A 54 12.79 13.57 -3.15
CA SER A 54 12.00 14.80 -3.34
C SER A 54 10.82 14.63 -4.31
N ALA A 55 10.98 13.84 -5.38
CA ALA A 55 9.94 13.61 -6.37
C ALA A 55 8.80 12.76 -5.80
N VAL A 56 9.16 11.69 -5.09
CA VAL A 56 8.19 10.81 -4.41
C VAL A 56 7.39 11.59 -3.38
N LEU A 57 8.05 12.47 -2.62
CA LEU A 57 7.36 13.31 -1.64
C LEU A 57 6.37 14.28 -2.30
N ARG A 58 6.75 14.93 -3.40
CA ARG A 58 5.84 15.81 -4.17
C ARG A 58 4.61 15.05 -4.66
N ASP A 59 4.80 13.88 -5.25
CA ASP A 59 3.71 13.07 -5.78
C ASP A 59 2.81 12.52 -4.66
N LEU A 60 3.41 12.15 -3.52
CA LEU A 60 2.67 11.76 -2.33
C LEU A 60 1.81 12.91 -1.81
N MET A 61 2.33 14.14 -1.78
CA MET A 61 1.57 15.32 -1.38
C MET A 61 0.42 15.64 -2.35
N ALA A 62 0.61 15.42 -3.65
CA ALA A 62 -0.47 15.57 -4.62
C ALA A 62 -1.60 14.53 -4.39
N LEU A 63 -1.25 13.28 -4.07
CA LEU A 63 -2.23 12.26 -3.69
C LEU A 63 -2.90 12.58 -2.35
N LYS A 64 -2.15 13.08 -1.37
CA LYS A 64 -2.69 13.55 -0.09
C LYS A 64 -3.72 14.67 -0.30
N SER A 65 -3.41 15.67 -1.14
CA SER A 65 -4.36 16.73 -1.47
C SER A 65 -5.63 16.19 -2.16
N SER A 66 -5.49 15.14 -2.96
CA SER A 66 -6.64 14.46 -3.57
C SER A 66 -7.50 13.74 -2.51
N LEU A 67 -6.85 13.13 -1.51
CA LEU A 67 -7.51 12.53 -0.34
C LEU A 67 -8.19 13.57 0.56
N GLU A 68 -7.62 14.77 0.68
CA GLU A 68 -8.21 15.88 1.44
C GLU A 68 -9.50 16.45 0.82
N LYS A 69 -9.64 16.33 -0.50
CA LYS A 69 -10.86 16.75 -1.21
C LYS A 69 -12.03 15.78 -1.04
N LEU A 70 -11.75 14.53 -0.67
CA LEU A 70 -12.77 13.52 -0.41
C LEU A 70 -13.21 13.63 1.06
N SER A 71 -14.51 13.59 1.30
CA SER A 71 -15.04 13.40 2.64
C SER A 71 -14.74 11.99 3.16
N ASP A 72 -14.71 11.84 4.48
CA ASP A 72 -14.47 10.54 5.13
C ASP A 72 -15.55 9.53 4.71
N VAL A 73 -16.79 9.98 4.57
CA VAL A 73 -17.93 9.17 4.09
C VAL A 73 -17.72 8.71 2.65
N GLU A 74 -17.24 9.58 1.77
CA GLU A 74 -16.94 9.20 0.37
C GLU A 74 -15.82 8.18 0.28
N LEU A 75 -14.77 8.31 1.11
CA LEU A 75 -13.68 7.33 1.09
C LEU A 75 -14.13 5.99 1.68
N LEU A 76 -14.86 6.01 2.81
CA LEU A 76 -15.38 4.80 3.42
C LEU A 76 -16.39 4.09 2.52
N ASN A 77 -17.17 4.83 1.72
CA ASN A 77 -18.09 4.27 0.73
C ASN A 77 -17.46 4.09 -0.66
N SER A 78 -16.15 4.29 -0.79
CA SER A 78 -15.44 4.05 -2.03
C SER A 78 -15.60 2.58 -2.44
N ARG A 79 -15.55 2.36 -3.76
CA ARG A 79 -15.64 1.02 -4.33
C ARG A 79 -14.56 0.12 -3.74
N GLU A 80 -14.90 -1.14 -3.54
CA GLU A 80 -13.89 -2.14 -3.20
C GLU A 80 -12.99 -2.43 -4.40
N MET A 81 -11.74 -2.74 -4.12
CA MET A 81 -10.76 -3.08 -5.13
C MET A 81 -11.09 -4.45 -5.74
N VAL A 82 -11.78 -4.45 -6.89
CA VAL A 82 -12.24 -5.69 -7.57
C VAL A 82 -11.10 -6.40 -8.31
N ASN A 83 -10.09 -5.64 -8.78
CA ASN A 83 -8.99 -6.21 -9.54
C ASN A 83 -8.05 -7.01 -8.61
N SER A 84 -8.02 -8.33 -8.77
CA SER A 84 -7.21 -9.22 -7.94
C SER A 84 -5.71 -8.95 -8.01
N ASP A 85 -5.21 -8.41 -9.12
CA ASP A 85 -3.79 -8.09 -9.27
C ASP A 85 -3.41 -6.86 -8.45
N MET A 86 -4.33 -5.90 -8.33
CA MET A 86 -4.15 -4.71 -7.49
C MET A 86 -4.22 -5.08 -6.00
N VAL A 87 -5.16 -5.96 -5.62
CA VAL A 87 -5.22 -6.49 -4.24
C VAL A 87 -3.96 -7.28 -3.92
N THR A 88 -3.48 -8.08 -4.88
CA THR A 88 -2.23 -8.80 -4.73
C THR A 88 -1.06 -7.82 -4.54
N ALA A 89 -0.94 -6.78 -5.37
CA ALA A 89 0.06 -5.73 -5.20
C ALA A 89 0.03 -5.08 -3.81
N MET A 90 -1.16 -4.78 -3.27
CA MET A 90 -1.32 -4.26 -1.91
C MET A 90 -0.80 -5.23 -0.84
N SER A 91 -1.11 -6.53 -0.96
CA SER A 91 -0.63 -7.56 -0.04
C SER A 91 0.89 -7.76 -0.05
N PHE A 92 1.54 -7.48 -1.18
CA PHE A 92 2.99 -7.50 -1.32
C PHE A 92 3.67 -6.28 -0.67
N LEU A 93 3.03 -5.11 -0.77
CA LEU A 93 3.52 -3.86 -0.20
C LEU A 93 3.34 -3.79 1.32
N GLN A 94 2.26 -4.38 1.86
CA GLN A 94 1.92 -4.36 3.29
C GLN A 94 3.07 -4.79 4.22
N PRO A 95 3.72 -5.95 4.06
CA PRO A 95 4.81 -6.36 4.95
C PRO A 95 6.01 -5.41 4.87
N LEU A 96 6.25 -4.80 3.69
CA LEU A 96 7.35 -3.85 3.53
C LEU A 96 7.11 -2.53 4.27
N LEU A 97 5.86 -2.12 4.51
CA LEU A 97 5.56 -0.99 5.38
C LEU A 97 6.16 -1.22 6.77
N LEU A 98 5.89 -2.37 7.37
CA LEU A 98 6.36 -2.71 8.71
C LEU A 98 7.90 -2.73 8.76
N TYR A 99 8.54 -3.37 7.78
CA TYR A 99 9.99 -3.52 7.78
C TYR A 99 10.74 -2.20 7.58
N ASN A 100 10.19 -1.30 6.75
CA ASN A 100 10.83 -0.03 6.42
C ASN A 100 10.42 1.11 7.36
N PHE A 101 9.38 0.93 8.17
CA PHE A 101 8.88 1.93 9.11
C PHE A 101 9.97 2.49 10.04
N LEU A 102 10.85 1.60 10.53
CA LEU A 102 11.91 1.94 11.47
C LEU A 102 13.30 2.07 10.81
N SER A 103 13.47 1.57 9.60
CA SER A 103 14.81 1.37 9.01
C SER A 103 15.13 2.30 7.83
N ASN A 104 14.14 2.63 6.98
CA ASN A 104 14.39 3.42 5.78
C ASN A 104 13.17 4.28 5.40
N GLY A 105 13.25 5.57 5.75
CA GLY A 105 12.19 6.54 5.48
C GLY A 105 11.92 6.76 3.99
N GLU A 106 12.93 6.69 3.13
CA GLU A 106 12.75 6.92 1.69
C GLU A 106 11.97 5.78 1.03
N VAL A 107 12.34 4.53 1.37
CA VAL A 107 11.63 3.34 0.90
C VAL A 107 10.21 3.32 1.46
N LEU A 108 10.03 3.71 2.72
CA LEU A 108 8.70 3.86 3.32
C LEU A 108 7.82 4.83 2.53
N LEU A 109 8.32 6.03 2.19
CA LEU A 109 7.57 7.00 1.38
C LEU A 109 7.16 6.43 0.02
N LYS A 110 8.06 5.68 -0.63
CA LYS A 110 7.80 5.01 -1.90
C LYS A 110 6.70 3.97 -1.79
N ILE A 111 6.69 3.18 -0.73
CA ILE A 111 5.67 2.15 -0.47
C ILE A 111 4.31 2.82 -0.22
N VAL A 112 4.27 3.81 0.68
CA VAL A 112 3.04 4.56 1.02
C VAL A 112 2.46 5.22 -0.23
N PHE A 113 3.29 5.82 -1.08
CA PHE A 113 2.86 6.40 -2.36
C PHE A 113 2.16 5.38 -3.27
N HIS A 114 2.75 4.19 -3.47
CA HIS A 114 2.15 3.17 -4.33
C HIS A 114 0.83 2.64 -3.75
N MET A 115 0.78 2.38 -2.44
CA MET A 115 -0.44 1.89 -1.80
C MET A 115 -1.56 2.94 -1.81
N LEU A 116 -1.22 4.21 -1.59
CA LEU A 116 -2.19 5.31 -1.64
C LEU A 116 -2.72 5.51 -3.05
N TYR A 117 -1.84 5.46 -4.05
CA TYR A 117 -2.23 5.51 -5.46
C TYR A 117 -3.19 4.38 -5.83
N LEU A 118 -2.87 3.15 -5.43
CA LEU A 118 -3.72 1.98 -5.67
C LEU A 118 -5.09 2.15 -5.01
N THR A 119 -5.10 2.62 -3.76
CA THR A 119 -6.32 2.87 -3.00
C THR A 119 -7.21 3.91 -3.66
N LEU A 120 -6.64 5.05 -4.06
CA LEU A 120 -7.40 6.13 -4.70
C LEU A 120 -7.87 5.77 -6.12
N LYS A 121 -7.06 5.03 -6.89
CA LYS A 121 -7.37 4.71 -8.28
C LYS A 121 -8.27 3.49 -8.43
N TYR A 122 -8.01 2.42 -7.69
CA TYR A 122 -8.69 1.13 -7.89
C TYR A 122 -9.73 0.81 -6.82
N GLY A 123 -9.80 1.61 -5.75
CA GLY A 123 -10.71 1.39 -4.65
C GLY A 123 -10.00 0.89 -3.39
N ILE A 124 -10.77 0.72 -2.32
CA ILE A 124 -10.27 0.31 -1.01
C ILE A 124 -10.17 -1.22 -0.90
N CYS A 125 -9.15 -1.70 -0.19
CA CYS A 125 -9.03 -3.10 0.25
C CYS A 125 -8.61 -3.17 1.72
N GLU A 126 -8.50 -4.37 2.30
CA GLU A 126 -8.12 -4.53 3.72
C GLU A 126 -6.76 -3.86 4.00
N GLU A 127 -5.79 -4.03 3.12
CA GLU A 127 -4.45 -3.43 3.25
C GLU A 127 -4.42 -1.91 3.09
N SER A 128 -5.50 -1.28 2.58
CA SER A 128 -5.63 0.17 2.55
C SER A 128 -5.63 0.77 3.97
N CYS A 129 -6.05 0.02 5.00
CA CYS A 129 -5.97 0.49 6.39
C CYS A 129 -4.49 0.69 6.81
N CYS A 130 -3.61 -0.26 6.48
CA CYS A 130 -2.18 -0.16 6.75
C CYS A 130 -1.54 1.03 6.01
N CYS A 131 -1.98 1.30 4.78
CA CYS A 131 -1.55 2.46 4.01
C CYS A 131 -1.91 3.78 4.71
N LEU A 132 -3.17 3.95 5.11
CA LEU A 132 -3.63 5.17 5.77
C LEU A 132 -2.95 5.37 7.13
N SER A 133 -2.80 4.33 7.94
CA SER A 133 -2.04 4.40 9.20
C SER A 133 -0.59 4.82 8.98
N SER A 134 0.06 4.29 7.94
CA SER A 134 1.45 4.66 7.61
C SER A 134 1.56 6.09 7.11
N LEU A 135 0.59 6.56 6.32
CA LEU A 135 0.51 7.94 5.86
C LEU A 135 0.31 8.90 7.05
N SER A 136 -0.55 8.57 8.00
CA SER A 136 -0.73 9.33 9.25
C SER A 136 0.61 9.48 9.99
N ALA A 137 1.35 8.39 10.18
CA ALA A 137 2.67 8.45 10.81
C ALA A 137 3.68 9.33 10.05
N VAL A 138 3.69 9.27 8.71
CA VAL A 138 4.52 10.15 7.87
C VAL A 138 4.14 11.62 8.09
N LEU A 139 2.85 11.95 8.08
CA LEU A 139 2.36 13.32 8.29
C LEU A 139 2.68 13.85 9.69
N CYS A 140 2.57 13.00 10.71
CA CYS A 140 2.98 13.32 12.07
C CYS A 140 4.47 13.70 12.12
N ARG A 141 5.35 12.98 11.42
CA ARG A 141 6.79 13.32 11.32
C ARG A 141 7.03 14.64 10.59
N MET A 142 6.14 15.01 9.67
CA MET A 142 6.16 16.29 8.96
C MET A 142 5.50 17.43 9.74
N LYS A 143 5.04 17.16 10.98
CA LYS A 143 4.32 18.10 11.86
C LYS A 143 2.97 18.57 11.33
N ASP A 144 2.38 17.82 10.40
CA ASP A 144 1.01 18.05 9.93
C ASP A 144 0.03 17.22 10.78
N TYR A 145 -0.16 17.66 12.01
CA TYR A 145 -0.91 16.90 13.03
C TYR A 145 -2.40 16.79 12.70
N ASN A 146 -3.01 17.84 12.14
CA ASN A 146 -4.43 17.84 11.79
C ASN A 146 -4.74 16.82 10.69
N ALA A 147 -3.92 16.80 9.62
CA ALA A 147 -4.09 15.80 8.58
C ALA A 147 -3.76 14.39 9.10
N SER A 148 -2.74 14.27 9.95
CA SER A 148 -2.37 13.01 10.60
C SER A 148 -3.51 12.42 11.43
N GLU A 149 -4.17 13.24 12.25
CA GLU A 149 -5.30 12.81 13.10
C GLU A 149 -6.46 12.30 12.24
N ARG A 150 -6.89 13.10 11.26
CA ARG A 150 -7.99 12.73 10.35
C ARG A 150 -7.71 11.42 9.63
N ILE A 151 -6.52 11.29 9.02
CA ILE A 151 -6.14 10.09 8.27
C ILE A 151 -6.00 8.88 9.20
N GLY A 152 -5.54 9.09 10.44
CA GLY A 152 -5.48 8.05 11.46
C GLY A 152 -6.86 7.52 11.85
N GLN A 153 -7.83 8.42 12.09
CA GLN A 153 -9.21 8.05 12.36
C GLN A 153 -9.84 7.29 11.18
N LEU A 154 -9.58 7.75 9.95
CA LEU A 154 -10.06 7.10 8.75
C LEU A 154 -9.52 5.68 8.57
N ALA A 155 -8.26 5.45 8.96
CA ALA A 155 -7.67 4.11 8.96
C ALA A 155 -8.37 3.15 9.93
N ILE A 156 -8.76 3.64 11.12
CA ILE A 156 -9.50 2.88 12.13
C ILE A 156 -10.89 2.51 11.61
N LEU A 157 -11.64 3.50 11.11
CA LEU A 157 -12.99 3.28 10.54
C LEU A 157 -12.96 2.28 9.38
N LEU A 158 -11.92 2.35 8.54
CA LEU A 158 -11.73 1.41 7.45
C LEU A 158 -11.46 -0.01 7.96
N LEU A 159 -10.63 -0.15 9.01
CA LEU A 159 -10.36 -1.43 9.64
C LEU A 159 -11.65 -2.05 10.22
N GLU A 160 -12.45 -1.27 10.95
CA GLU A 160 -13.73 -1.70 11.51
C GLU A 160 -14.71 -2.16 10.42
N LYS A 161 -14.77 -1.44 9.28
CA LYS A 161 -15.60 -1.82 8.13
C LYS A 161 -15.22 -3.18 7.54
N PHE A 162 -13.92 -3.51 7.48
CA PHE A 162 -13.47 -4.81 6.98
C PHE A 162 -13.57 -5.92 8.03
N GLN A 163 -13.34 -5.61 9.31
CA GLN A 163 -13.50 -6.59 10.40
C GLN A 163 -14.96 -6.98 10.62
N SER A 164 -15.88 -6.01 10.69
CA SER A 164 -17.32 -6.29 10.85
C SER A 164 -17.87 -7.24 9.78
N ARG A 165 -17.33 -7.18 8.56
CA ARG A 165 -17.71 -8.09 7.48
C ARG A 165 -17.16 -9.51 7.63
N LYS A 166 -15.99 -9.70 8.25
CA LYS A 166 -15.46 -11.05 8.55
C LYS A 166 -16.33 -11.84 9.52
N TYR A 167 -17.18 -11.17 10.30
CA TYR A 167 -18.09 -11.83 11.26
C TYR A 167 -19.51 -12.03 10.71
N ILE A 168 -19.84 -11.50 9.53
CA ILE A 168 -21.16 -11.60 8.89
C ILE A 168 -21.15 -12.56 7.69
N SER A 169 -19.96 -13.00 7.23
CA SER A 169 -19.74 -14.00 6.17
C SER A 169 -19.46 -15.39 6.72
#